data_AF-A0A8E2EZT8-F1
#
_entry.id   AF-A0A8E2EZT8-F1
#
_cell.length_a   1.000
_cell.length_b   1.000
_cell.length_c   1.000
_cell.angle_alpha   90.00
_cell.angle_beta   90.00
_cell.angle_gamma   90.00
#
_symmetry.space_group_name_H-M   'P 1'
#
loop_
_entity.id
_entity.type
_entity.pdbx_description
1 polymer ?
#
loop_
_entity_poly.entity_id
_entity_poly.type
_entity_poly.pdbx_seq_one_letter_code
_entity_poly.pdbx_strand_id
1 'polypeptide(L)'
;MSIYPSRDGSLQNSTMKIGPNLYHVDPYPIPCSFLGVLNGNSSPITIMPNANSSITAQWLKDIFIISSVSLPSPTMNPSIRDALKSWGADLTVIQLYNRGVPLGPYYAAGPYLHRISRLYRDTQEAFVFGTIPSYGTTIRYEPLCVSGGRLPMIAVPSRLYYTRTSSKPLDGVRLAVKDNVDLAGTKTSMSSRAMEELYPEKDETAPAIQDLIDLGAIVVGKTKTSQFADVEEPTVDWVDTHCPFNPRGDGYLSPNYSSSGSAAAVAAYSWLDIALGTDTGGSIRDPAGVCGVFGIRCTPGSLSMDGIFPLVRGMDTLGLVARDVMVVNDVLSAWLKHCSVVLQRSPAQPEVYKPTRVIYFTDYLYEDGSEARRLFDDVVSRLESFFGTDRTTLNLEKEWENSNPSGKGKLFLDYLIKANIILNIKGPELWQNTAKFRHDYNAKFGRAPYVNPMIRNVLAPAPSGIVLHRNLLGSLAGCPEVVIPIGQTTYDSRISERKEYMPAAITLLGPPGCDLELCTIAEKFVGTQGLRTRVKLGCNAF
;
A
#
# COMPACT_ATOMS: atom_id res chain seq x y z
N MET A 1 -3.73 4.47 -16.79
CA MET A 1 -4.78 3.50 -17.17
C MET A 1 -4.36 2.18 -16.54
N SER A 2 -4.94 1.86 -15.38
CA SER A 2 -4.71 0.57 -14.73
C SER A 2 -5.83 -0.35 -15.18
N ILE A 3 -5.46 -1.35 -15.97
CA ILE A 3 -6.32 -2.44 -16.35
C ILE A 3 -6.00 -3.55 -15.36
N TYR A 4 -6.97 -3.90 -14.52
CA TYR A 4 -6.93 -5.19 -13.84
C TYR A 4 -7.38 -6.23 -14.88
N PRO A 5 -6.63 -7.30 -15.12
CA PRO A 5 -7.21 -8.44 -15.81
C PRO A 5 -8.37 -8.96 -14.96
N SER A 6 -9.47 -9.32 -15.61
CA SER A 6 -10.62 -9.94 -14.94
C SER A 6 -10.21 -11.27 -14.28
N ARG A 7 -11.03 -11.75 -13.33
CA ARG A 7 -10.80 -13.00 -12.57
C ARG A 7 -10.60 -14.24 -13.47
N ASP A 8 -11.04 -14.19 -14.72
CA ASP A 8 -10.88 -15.25 -15.73
C ASP A 8 -9.52 -15.20 -16.48
N GLY A 9 -8.62 -14.28 -16.13
CA GLY A 9 -7.33 -14.10 -16.80
C GLY A 9 -7.43 -13.44 -18.18
N SER A 10 -8.61 -12.97 -18.60
CA SER A 10 -8.74 -12.27 -19.87
C SER A 10 -8.12 -10.86 -19.77
N LEU A 11 -7.18 -10.58 -20.67
CA LEU A 11 -6.57 -9.27 -20.84
C LEU A 11 -7.59 -8.36 -21.55
N GLN A 12 -8.34 -7.56 -20.80
CA GLN A 12 -9.07 -6.44 -21.42
C GLN A 12 -8.05 -5.49 -22.09
N ASN A 13 -8.29 -5.14 -23.36
CA ASN A 13 -7.52 -4.21 -24.22
C ASN A 13 -6.28 -3.56 -23.56
N SER A 14 -5.17 -4.28 -23.51
CA SER A 14 -3.93 -3.78 -22.92
C SER A 14 -3.34 -2.66 -23.79
N THR A 15 -3.43 -1.43 -23.27
CA THR A 15 -2.88 -0.25 -23.96
C THR A 15 -1.49 0.07 -23.41
N MET A 16 -0.46 -0.06 -24.25
CA MET A 16 0.91 0.39 -23.92
C MET A 16 1.01 1.91 -24.16
N LYS A 17 1.29 2.69 -23.12
CA LYS A 17 1.57 4.13 -23.27
C LYS A 17 3.07 4.37 -23.26
N ILE A 18 3.64 4.62 -24.43
CA ILE A 18 5.03 5.09 -24.57
C ILE A 18 5.06 6.58 -24.18
N GLY A 19 6.03 6.99 -23.38
CA GLY A 19 6.20 8.36 -22.94
C GLY A 19 7.67 8.67 -22.65
N PRO A 20 8.02 9.94 -22.37
CA PRO A 20 9.40 10.45 -22.38
C PRO A 20 10.30 9.92 -21.25
N ASN A 21 9.78 9.07 -20.36
CA ASN A 21 10.45 8.63 -19.14
C ASN A 21 10.65 7.11 -19.09
N LEU A 22 10.91 6.47 -20.23
CA LEU A 22 11.36 5.08 -20.27
C LEU A 22 12.87 5.06 -20.12
N TYR A 23 13.37 4.37 -19.10
CA TYR A 23 14.80 4.31 -18.79
C TYR A 23 15.26 2.87 -18.62
N HIS A 24 16.51 2.61 -19.01
CA HIS A 24 17.28 1.51 -18.48
C HIS A 24 17.88 1.91 -17.13
N VAL A 25 18.02 0.94 -16.22
CA VAL A 25 18.43 1.20 -14.84
C VAL A 25 19.86 0.73 -14.56
N ASP A 26 20.77 0.90 -15.51
CA ASP A 26 22.20 0.56 -15.41
C ASP A 26 23.02 1.78 -15.89
N PRO A 27 24.19 2.08 -15.31
CA PRO A 27 24.80 3.41 -15.38
C PRO A 27 25.61 3.70 -16.65
N TYR A 28 25.58 2.82 -17.66
CA TYR A 28 26.42 2.98 -18.87
C TYR A 28 25.61 3.38 -20.12
N PRO A 29 25.95 4.50 -20.78
CA PRO A 29 25.33 4.89 -22.05
C PRO A 29 25.90 4.04 -23.20
N ILE A 30 25.07 3.21 -23.81
CA ILE A 30 25.37 2.44 -25.02
C ILE A 30 24.37 2.86 -26.11
N PRO A 31 24.75 2.95 -27.40
CA PRO A 31 23.78 3.12 -28.48
C PRO A 31 22.75 1.97 -28.51
N CYS A 32 21.46 2.29 -28.54
CA CYS A 32 20.36 1.33 -28.29
C CYS A 32 19.33 1.28 -29.44
N SER A 33 18.73 0.09 -29.63
CA SER A 33 17.52 -0.12 -30.43
C SER A 33 16.38 -0.63 -29.53
N PHE A 34 15.14 -0.21 -29.80
CA PHE A 34 13.96 -0.58 -29.01
C PHE A 34 13.25 -1.79 -29.62
N LEU A 35 12.84 -2.75 -28.79
CA LEU A 35 12.23 -4.01 -29.22
C LEU A 35 10.90 -4.22 -28.49
N GLY A 36 9.77 -4.11 -29.19
CA GLY A 36 8.47 -4.51 -28.68
C GLY A 36 8.15 -5.97 -29.04
N VAL A 37 7.96 -6.85 -28.07
CA VAL A 37 7.46 -8.21 -28.34
C VAL A 37 5.93 -8.20 -28.28
N LEU A 38 5.27 -8.49 -29.42
CA LEU A 38 3.81 -8.58 -29.58
C LEU A 38 3.40 -10.02 -29.96
N ASN A 39 2.71 -10.76 -29.09
CA ASN A 39 2.14 -12.06 -29.48
C ASN A 39 0.81 -11.87 -30.24
N GLY A 40 0.63 -12.63 -31.33
CA GLY A 40 -0.51 -12.57 -32.24
C GLY A 40 -1.81 -13.21 -31.73
N ASN A 41 -1.82 -13.81 -30.54
CA ASN A 41 -3.00 -14.50 -29.98
C ASN A 41 -3.73 -13.73 -28.85
N SER A 42 -3.30 -12.52 -28.51
CA SER A 42 -3.95 -11.69 -27.50
C SER A 42 -4.20 -10.28 -28.04
N SER A 43 -5.31 -9.67 -27.62
CA SER A 43 -5.89 -8.40 -28.09
C SER A 43 -4.86 -7.36 -28.55
N PRO A 44 -5.14 -6.59 -29.63
CA PRO A 44 -4.18 -5.66 -30.22
C PRO A 44 -3.60 -4.72 -29.16
N ILE A 45 -2.28 -4.82 -28.92
CA ILE A 45 -1.57 -3.89 -28.04
C ILE A 45 -1.65 -2.51 -28.70
N THR A 46 -2.42 -1.63 -28.07
CA THR A 46 -2.58 -0.25 -28.56
C THR A 46 -1.44 0.58 -28.00
N ILE A 47 -0.52 1.04 -28.86
CA ILE A 47 0.49 2.03 -28.50
C ILE A 47 -0.20 3.41 -28.56
N MET A 48 -0.46 4.02 -27.40
CA MET A 48 -1.05 5.36 -27.36
C MET A 48 0.00 6.43 -27.08
N PRO A 49 0.13 7.45 -27.93
CA PRO A 49 0.97 8.61 -27.66
C PRO A 49 0.40 9.41 -26.48
N ASN A 50 1.28 10.01 -25.68
CA ASN A 50 0.89 11.08 -24.76
C ASN A 50 1.07 12.41 -25.53
N ALA A 51 -0.01 13.18 -25.72
CA ALA A 51 -0.05 14.32 -26.63
C ALA A 51 0.91 15.48 -26.32
N ASN A 52 1.62 15.46 -25.18
CA ASN A 52 2.44 16.56 -24.67
C ASN A 52 3.91 16.17 -24.36
N SER A 53 4.55 15.30 -25.14
CA SER A 53 5.95 14.93 -24.87
C SER A 53 6.87 15.06 -26.08
N SER A 54 7.90 15.89 -25.93
CA SER A 54 9.07 16.01 -26.79
C SER A 54 9.95 14.77 -26.68
N ILE A 55 9.58 13.69 -27.35
CA ILE A 55 10.52 12.61 -27.66
C ILE A 55 11.49 13.18 -28.69
N THR A 56 12.78 13.26 -28.37
CA THR A 56 13.78 13.54 -29.41
C THR A 56 13.92 12.29 -30.27
N ALA A 57 13.70 12.44 -31.58
CA ALA A 57 13.67 11.37 -32.58
C ALA A 57 14.93 10.47 -32.63
N GLN A 58 16.01 10.83 -31.95
CA GLN A 58 17.27 10.09 -31.96
C GLN A 58 17.24 8.73 -31.24
N TRP A 59 16.35 8.50 -30.27
CA TRP A 59 16.35 7.26 -29.46
C TRP A 59 15.40 6.17 -29.96
N LEU A 60 14.48 6.51 -30.86
CA LEU A 60 13.48 5.57 -31.42
C LEU A 60 13.85 5.12 -32.84
N LYS A 61 15.10 5.28 -33.25
CA LYS A 61 15.50 5.11 -34.64
C LYS A 61 15.17 3.72 -35.19
N ASP A 62 15.25 2.68 -34.37
CA ASP A 62 14.85 1.32 -34.73
C ASP A 62 13.85 0.75 -33.71
N ILE A 63 12.60 0.52 -34.14
CA ILE A 63 11.60 -0.22 -33.35
C ILE A 63 11.39 -1.57 -34.02
N PHE A 64 11.73 -2.62 -33.27
CA PHE A 64 11.53 -3.98 -33.71
C PHE A 64 10.27 -4.57 -33.11
N ILE A 65 9.38 -5.12 -33.93
CA ILE A 65 8.21 -5.88 -33.43
C ILE A 65 8.47 -7.37 -33.58
N ILE A 66 8.41 -8.12 -32.48
CA ILE A 66 8.53 -9.58 -32.52
C ILE A 66 7.18 -10.25 -32.39
N SER A 67 6.81 -11.09 -33.35
CA SER A 67 5.61 -11.92 -33.29
C SER A 67 5.93 -13.40 -33.08
N SER A 68 5.30 -14.01 -32.07
CA SER A 68 5.41 -15.44 -31.84
C SER A 68 4.41 -16.23 -32.69
N VAL A 69 4.97 -16.98 -33.65
CA VAL A 69 4.50 -18.22 -34.28
C VAL A 69 2.98 -18.44 -34.37
N SER A 70 2.31 -17.74 -35.29
CA SER A 70 1.10 -18.24 -35.98
C SER A 70 0.53 -17.27 -37.03
N LEU A 71 0.90 -15.98 -37.00
CA LEU A 71 0.43 -15.03 -38.00
C LEU A 71 1.39 -14.95 -39.21
N PRO A 72 0.93 -15.17 -40.45
CA PRO A 72 1.76 -15.08 -41.65
C PRO A 72 2.26 -13.66 -41.92
N SER A 73 1.70 -12.66 -41.24
CA SER A 73 2.22 -11.30 -41.18
C SER A 73 1.71 -10.64 -39.90
N PRO A 74 2.58 -10.22 -38.95
CA PRO A 74 2.16 -9.39 -37.83
C PRO A 74 1.50 -8.10 -38.31
N THR A 75 0.19 -7.99 -38.09
CA THR A 75 -0.60 -6.81 -38.43
C THR A 75 -0.51 -5.79 -37.29
N MET A 76 0.08 -4.62 -37.56
CA MET A 76 0.10 -3.49 -36.64
C MET A 76 -1.04 -2.53 -36.97
N ASN A 77 -1.71 -2.00 -35.93
CA ASN A 77 -2.75 -0.98 -36.10
C ASN A 77 -2.21 0.22 -36.90
N PRO A 78 -2.87 0.67 -37.99
CA PRO A 78 -2.42 1.79 -38.82
C PRO A 78 -2.12 3.07 -38.02
N SER A 79 -2.95 3.42 -37.03
CA SER A 79 -2.73 4.61 -36.21
C SER A 79 -1.43 4.56 -35.41
N ILE A 80 -0.99 3.36 -35.00
CA ILE A 80 0.31 3.17 -34.34
C ILE A 80 1.44 3.37 -35.33
N ARG A 81 1.29 2.84 -36.55
CA ARG A 81 2.28 2.97 -37.62
C ARG A 81 2.54 4.43 -37.95
N ASP A 82 1.47 5.20 -38.06
CA ASP A 82 1.54 6.61 -38.41
C ASP A 82 2.16 7.43 -37.27
N ALA A 83 1.83 7.11 -36.01
CA ALA A 83 2.45 7.74 -34.85
C ALA A 83 3.96 7.47 -34.77
N LEU A 84 4.40 6.21 -34.93
CA LEU A 84 5.81 5.84 -34.90
C LEU A 84 6.60 6.49 -36.05
N LYS A 85 6.03 6.50 -37.27
CA LYS A 85 6.61 7.21 -38.42
C LYS A 85 6.75 8.71 -38.16
N SER A 86 5.73 9.34 -37.55
CA SER A 86 5.78 10.78 -37.22
C SER A 86 6.89 11.11 -36.21
N TRP A 87 7.39 10.13 -35.46
CA TRP A 87 8.49 10.27 -34.50
C TRP A 87 9.86 9.95 -35.11
N GLY A 88 9.93 9.62 -36.41
CA GLY A 88 11.18 9.27 -37.09
C GLY A 88 11.69 7.87 -36.76
N ALA A 89 10.82 6.94 -36.34
CA ALA A 89 11.20 5.56 -36.08
C ALA A 89 11.20 4.71 -37.35
N ASP A 90 12.28 3.99 -37.62
CA ASP A 90 12.34 2.92 -38.61
C ASP A 90 11.75 1.64 -37.99
N LEU A 91 10.62 1.21 -38.54
CA LEU A 91 9.90 0.04 -38.05
C LEU A 91 10.39 -1.20 -38.80
N THR A 92 11.01 -2.13 -38.10
CA THR A 92 11.38 -3.44 -38.64
C THR A 92 10.60 -4.53 -37.92
N VAL A 93 9.87 -5.38 -38.64
CA VAL A 93 9.12 -6.46 -38.00
C VAL A 93 9.88 -7.77 -38.18
N ILE A 94 10.30 -8.38 -37.08
CA ILE A 94 11.11 -9.60 -37.08
C ILE A 94 10.28 -10.73 -36.50
N GLN A 95 10.10 -11.81 -37.26
CA GLN A 95 9.50 -13.02 -36.73
C GLN A 95 10.58 -13.84 -36.03
N LEU A 96 10.53 -13.92 -34.70
CA LEU A 96 11.40 -14.82 -33.94
C LEU A 96 10.62 -16.06 -33.52
N TYR A 97 11.18 -17.22 -33.84
CA TYR A 97 10.78 -18.49 -33.24
C TYR A 97 11.38 -18.58 -31.84
N ASN A 98 10.87 -17.81 -30.88
CA ASN A 98 11.38 -17.89 -29.50
C ASN A 98 10.26 -18.22 -28.52
N ARG A 99 10.43 -19.32 -27.78
CA ARG A 99 9.48 -19.87 -26.80
C ARG A 99 9.73 -19.40 -25.35
N GLY A 100 10.67 -18.49 -25.11
CA GLY A 100 11.12 -18.18 -23.73
C GLY A 100 11.16 -16.71 -23.29
N VAL A 101 10.86 -15.74 -24.16
CA VAL A 101 10.89 -14.31 -23.79
C VAL A 101 9.48 -13.85 -23.41
N PRO A 102 9.26 -13.34 -22.18
CA PRO A 102 7.96 -12.79 -21.79
C PRO A 102 7.51 -11.64 -22.69
N LEU A 103 6.21 -11.36 -22.72
CA LEU A 103 5.70 -10.21 -23.47
C LEU A 103 6.19 -8.92 -22.85
N GLY A 104 6.36 -7.89 -23.67
CA GLY A 104 6.62 -6.55 -23.16
C GLY A 104 7.64 -5.77 -23.98
N PRO A 105 7.93 -4.55 -23.53
CA PRO A 105 8.92 -3.72 -24.16
C PRO A 105 10.32 -4.12 -23.68
N TYR A 106 11.27 -4.23 -24.59
CA TYR A 106 12.67 -4.52 -24.29
C TYR A 106 13.53 -3.47 -24.97
N TYR A 107 14.72 -3.26 -24.44
CA TYR A 107 15.79 -2.69 -25.24
C TYR A 107 16.85 -3.76 -25.48
N ALA A 108 17.46 -3.70 -26.66
CA ALA A 108 18.56 -4.59 -27.04
C ALA A 108 19.88 -3.84 -26.91
N ALA A 109 20.85 -4.43 -26.20
CA ALA A 109 22.22 -3.97 -26.15
C ALA A 109 23.16 -5.16 -26.31
N GLY A 110 23.95 -5.16 -27.39
CA GLY A 110 24.75 -6.31 -27.78
C GLY A 110 23.86 -7.56 -27.96
N PRO A 111 24.23 -8.72 -27.41
CA PRO A 111 23.46 -9.96 -27.54
C PRO A 111 22.31 -10.09 -26.51
N TYR A 112 22.10 -9.09 -25.65
CA TYR A 112 21.17 -9.19 -24.52
C TYR A 112 19.89 -8.37 -24.73
N LEU A 113 18.79 -8.93 -24.22
CA LEU A 113 17.51 -8.23 -24.10
C LEU A 113 17.26 -7.87 -22.65
N HIS A 114 16.87 -6.64 -22.43
CA HIS A 114 16.69 -6.11 -21.09
C HIS A 114 15.30 -5.49 -20.95
N ARG A 115 14.65 -5.79 -19.83
CA ARG A 115 13.35 -5.22 -19.50
C ARG A 115 13.49 -3.73 -19.23
N ILE A 116 12.52 -2.95 -19.69
CA ILE A 116 12.42 -1.54 -19.35
C ILE A 116 11.36 -1.28 -18.29
N SER A 117 11.63 -0.24 -17.49
CA SER A 117 10.69 0.33 -16.52
C SER A 117 10.40 1.78 -16.90
N ARG A 118 9.18 2.23 -16.59
CA ARG A 118 8.86 3.66 -16.65
C ARG A 118 9.22 4.28 -15.32
N LEU A 119 9.93 5.40 -15.34
CA LEU A 119 10.25 6.14 -14.14
C LEU A 119 9.14 7.14 -13.80
N TYR A 120 8.69 7.09 -12.55
CA TYR A 120 7.73 8.02 -11.97
C TYR A 120 8.40 8.80 -10.84
N ARG A 121 8.11 10.10 -10.76
CA ARG A 121 8.50 10.91 -9.59
C ARG A 121 7.53 10.63 -8.44
N ASP A 122 8.06 10.51 -7.24
CA ASP A 122 7.27 10.46 -6.01
C ASP A 122 6.86 11.88 -5.58
N THR A 123 5.83 12.43 -6.22
CA THR A 123 5.31 13.78 -5.96
C THR A 123 4.69 13.97 -4.56
N GLN A 124 4.34 12.88 -3.88
CA GLN A 124 3.78 12.90 -2.53
C GLN A 124 4.84 12.68 -1.45
N GLU A 125 6.11 12.49 -1.83
CA GLU A 125 7.16 12.11 -0.88
C GLU A 125 6.77 10.91 0.00
N ALA A 126 6.04 9.96 -0.57
CA ALA A 126 5.50 8.79 0.12
C ALA A 126 6.53 7.64 0.26
N PHE A 127 7.61 7.67 -0.52
CA PHE A 127 8.65 6.64 -0.56
C PHE A 127 9.95 7.12 0.10
N VAL A 128 10.65 6.18 0.74
CA VAL A 128 12.05 6.36 1.11
C VAL A 128 12.90 6.25 -0.17
N PHE A 129 12.66 5.21 -0.97
CA PHE A 129 13.25 4.99 -2.29
C PHE A 129 12.39 4.05 -3.14
N GLY A 130 12.55 4.12 -4.47
CA GLY A 130 12.12 3.07 -5.39
C GLY A 130 13.10 1.89 -5.38
N THR A 131 12.69 0.72 -5.84
CA THR A 131 13.53 -0.49 -5.87
C THR A 131 13.71 -1.04 -7.29
N ILE A 132 14.83 -1.74 -7.49
CA ILE A 132 15.14 -2.51 -8.70
C ILE A 132 15.39 -3.95 -8.27
N PRO A 133 14.60 -4.93 -8.75
CA PRO A 133 14.84 -6.33 -8.41
C PRO A 133 16.02 -6.89 -9.22
N SER A 134 16.83 -7.74 -8.57
CA SER A 134 17.76 -8.63 -9.25
C SER A 134 17.01 -9.70 -10.04
N TYR A 135 17.68 -10.26 -11.05
CA TYR A 135 17.15 -11.37 -11.83
C TYR A 135 17.88 -12.65 -11.40
N GLY A 136 17.19 -13.51 -10.64
CA GLY A 136 17.75 -14.75 -10.12
C GLY A 136 16.71 -15.61 -9.40
N THR A 137 17.14 -16.75 -8.88
CA THR A 137 16.29 -17.65 -8.08
C THR A 137 15.90 -17.05 -6.73
N THR A 138 16.77 -16.22 -6.17
CA THR A 138 16.51 -15.41 -4.97
C THR A 138 16.53 -13.94 -5.36
N ILE A 139 15.39 -13.27 -5.22
CA ILE A 139 15.27 -11.85 -5.59
C ILE A 139 15.86 -11.01 -4.47
N ARG A 140 16.87 -10.22 -4.81
CA ARG A 140 17.38 -9.11 -3.99
C ARG A 140 16.98 -7.80 -4.65
N TYR A 141 16.96 -6.71 -3.89
CA TYR A 141 16.52 -5.41 -4.36
C TYR A 141 17.60 -4.38 -4.14
N GLU A 142 17.77 -3.50 -5.11
CA GLU A 142 18.68 -2.35 -5.02
C GLU A 142 17.86 -1.06 -4.93
N PRO A 143 18.20 -0.12 -4.04
CA PRO A 143 17.59 1.21 -4.03
C PRO A 143 17.87 1.96 -5.33
N LEU A 144 16.82 2.47 -5.98
CA LEU A 144 16.94 3.29 -7.18
C LEU A 144 17.44 4.70 -6.80
N CYS A 145 18.67 5.00 -7.21
CA CYS A 145 19.25 6.34 -7.12
C CYS A 145 19.37 6.96 -8.51
N VAL A 146 18.71 8.12 -8.72
CA VAL A 146 18.85 8.90 -9.97
C VAL A 146 19.50 10.23 -9.62
N SER A 147 20.69 10.46 -10.18
CA SER A 147 21.47 11.68 -9.94
C SER A 147 20.70 12.95 -10.34
N GLY A 148 20.68 13.95 -9.46
CA GLY A 148 20.15 15.30 -9.74
C GLY A 148 18.65 15.48 -9.52
N GLY A 149 17.92 14.45 -9.07
CA GLY A 149 16.50 14.57 -8.69
C GLY A 149 16.31 15.00 -7.24
N ARG A 150 15.38 15.94 -6.98
CA ARG A 150 14.99 16.35 -5.61
C ARG A 150 14.08 15.32 -4.91
N LEU A 151 13.32 14.54 -5.69
CA LEU A 151 12.34 13.57 -5.21
C LEU A 151 12.76 12.15 -5.61
N PRO A 152 12.43 11.12 -4.81
CA PRO A 152 12.65 9.74 -5.20
C PRO A 152 12.01 9.41 -6.56
N MET A 153 12.72 8.61 -7.35
CA MET A 153 12.19 8.02 -8.58
C MET A 153 11.75 6.60 -8.29
N ILE A 154 10.65 6.17 -8.90
CA ILE A 154 10.11 4.82 -8.79
C ILE A 154 10.18 4.15 -10.16
N ALA A 155 10.92 3.05 -10.25
CA ALA A 155 10.95 2.21 -11.44
C ALA A 155 9.73 1.29 -11.47
N VAL A 156 8.85 1.53 -12.43
CA VAL A 156 7.61 0.76 -12.57
C VAL A 156 7.69 -0.12 -13.82
N PRO A 157 7.79 -1.45 -13.67
CA PRO A 157 7.89 -2.36 -14.82
C PRO A 157 6.55 -2.50 -15.53
N SER A 158 6.59 -2.80 -16.82
CA SER A 158 5.38 -3.11 -17.60
C SER A 158 4.67 -4.34 -17.06
N ARG A 159 3.33 -4.31 -17.00
CA ARG A 159 2.55 -5.51 -16.62
C ARG A 159 2.61 -6.62 -17.67
N LEU A 160 3.03 -6.29 -18.90
CA LEU A 160 3.11 -7.26 -19.99
C LEU A 160 4.11 -8.39 -19.70
N TYR A 161 5.14 -8.17 -18.87
CA TYR A 161 6.12 -9.22 -18.55
C TYR A 161 5.55 -10.34 -17.67
N TYR A 162 4.32 -10.18 -17.16
CA TYR A 162 3.75 -11.02 -16.13
C TYR A 162 2.45 -11.62 -16.64
N THR A 163 2.24 -12.90 -16.36
CA THR A 163 1.05 -13.63 -16.78
C THR A 163 0.55 -14.41 -15.58
N ARG A 164 -0.63 -14.06 -15.10
CA ARG A 164 -1.24 -14.75 -13.95
C ARG A 164 -1.41 -16.23 -14.26
N THR A 165 -1.01 -17.05 -13.30
CA THR A 165 -1.20 -18.49 -13.30
C THR A 165 -1.77 -18.91 -11.96
N SER A 166 -2.19 -20.18 -11.83
CA SER A 166 -2.66 -20.69 -10.53
C SER A 166 -1.59 -20.64 -9.44
N SER A 167 -0.31 -20.80 -9.79
CA SER A 167 0.81 -20.71 -8.85
C SER A 167 1.29 -19.27 -8.62
N LYS A 168 1.06 -18.36 -9.57
CA LYS A 168 1.38 -16.93 -9.45
C LYS A 168 0.14 -16.06 -9.67
N PRO A 169 -0.83 -16.06 -8.74
CA PRO A 169 -2.06 -15.29 -8.90
C PRO A 169 -1.83 -13.77 -8.83
N LEU A 170 -0.71 -13.32 -8.24
CA LEU A 170 -0.37 -11.91 -8.07
C LEU A 170 0.58 -11.38 -9.14
N ASP A 171 0.89 -12.17 -10.19
CA ASP A 171 1.69 -11.71 -11.32
C ASP A 171 1.15 -10.38 -11.88
N GLY A 172 2.02 -9.36 -11.93
CA GLY A 172 1.69 -8.02 -12.40
C GLY A 172 1.08 -7.07 -11.36
N VAL A 173 0.81 -7.54 -10.13
CA VAL A 173 0.41 -6.70 -9.00
C VAL A 173 1.63 -5.95 -8.47
N ARG A 174 1.58 -4.63 -8.47
CA ARG A 174 2.67 -3.78 -7.98
C ARG A 174 2.45 -3.41 -6.52
N LEU A 175 3.47 -3.66 -5.72
CA LEU A 175 3.47 -3.62 -4.27
C LEU A 175 4.49 -2.60 -3.75
N ALA A 176 4.08 -1.75 -2.83
CA ALA A 176 5.00 -0.94 -2.01
C ALA A 176 5.07 -1.50 -0.59
N VAL A 177 6.25 -1.50 0.01
CA VAL A 177 6.48 -2.14 1.33
C VAL A 177 6.89 -1.08 2.35
N LYS A 178 6.20 -1.00 3.49
CA LYS A 178 6.53 -0.03 4.55
C LYS A 178 7.96 -0.21 5.05
N ASP A 179 8.63 0.90 5.36
CA ASP A 179 10.04 0.92 5.78
C ASP A 179 10.29 0.48 7.23
N ASN A 180 9.41 -0.37 7.76
CA ASN A 180 9.66 -1.18 8.94
C ASN A 180 9.68 -2.69 8.65
N VAL A 181 9.67 -3.06 7.37
CA VAL A 181 9.72 -4.44 6.93
C VAL A 181 11.01 -4.67 6.14
N ASP A 182 11.70 -5.74 6.49
CA ASP A 182 12.96 -6.15 5.87
C ASP A 182 12.75 -6.66 4.45
N LEU A 183 13.64 -6.23 3.55
CA LEU A 183 13.65 -6.58 2.14
C LEU A 183 15.10 -6.79 1.70
N ALA A 184 15.43 -7.98 1.20
CA ALA A 184 16.80 -8.37 0.87
C ALA A 184 17.45 -7.37 -0.11
N GLY A 185 18.69 -6.97 0.16
CA GLY A 185 19.45 -5.98 -0.61
C GLY A 185 19.13 -4.52 -0.27
N THR A 186 18.20 -4.25 0.64
CA THR A 186 17.88 -2.88 1.06
C THR A 186 18.07 -2.70 2.56
N LYS A 187 18.22 -1.45 2.99
CA LYS A 187 18.16 -1.09 4.41
C LYS A 187 16.70 -0.94 4.88
N THR A 188 16.48 -1.21 6.15
CA THR A 188 15.23 -0.88 6.86
C THR A 188 15.54 0.27 7.81
N SER A 189 15.15 1.49 7.44
CA SER A 189 15.56 2.69 8.18
C SER A 189 14.59 3.11 9.27
N MET A 190 13.35 2.61 9.25
CA MET A 190 12.28 3.12 10.14
C MET A 190 12.05 4.62 9.95
N SER A 191 12.36 5.17 8.78
CA SER A 191 12.41 6.63 8.53
C SER A 191 13.30 7.38 9.56
N SER A 192 14.37 6.73 10.00
CA SER A 192 15.43 7.28 10.86
C SER A 192 16.76 7.27 10.12
N ARG A 193 17.35 8.45 9.96
CA ARG A 193 18.69 8.59 9.34
C ARG A 193 19.76 7.83 10.13
N ALA A 194 19.61 7.81 11.46
CA ALA A 194 20.55 7.13 12.34
C ALA A 194 20.50 5.60 12.17
N MET A 195 19.32 5.01 11.99
CA MET A 195 19.17 3.58 11.66
C MET A 195 19.78 3.26 10.29
N GLU A 196 19.52 4.12 9.30
CA GLU A 196 20.07 3.97 7.94
C GLU A 196 21.61 4.04 7.94
N GLU A 197 22.21 4.94 8.72
CA GLU A 197 23.67 5.10 8.82
C GLU A 197 24.33 3.94 9.60
N LEU A 198 23.62 3.38 10.57
CA LEU A 198 24.18 2.37 11.47
C LEU A 198 24.25 0.99 10.82
N TYR A 199 23.12 0.50 10.31
CA TYR A 199 22.95 -0.90 9.93
C TYR A 199 23.17 -1.13 8.42
N PRO A 200 23.72 -2.30 8.04
CA PRO A 200 23.88 -2.67 6.65
C PRO A 200 22.53 -3.04 6.01
N GLU A 201 22.57 -3.32 4.72
CA GLU A 201 21.45 -3.92 3.99
C GLU A 201 21.06 -5.27 4.59
N LYS A 202 19.80 -5.65 4.42
CA LYS A 202 19.26 -6.94 4.85
C LYS A 202 19.64 -8.03 3.86
N ASP A 203 20.00 -9.20 4.38
CA ASP A 203 20.32 -10.37 3.55
C ASP A 203 19.07 -11.13 3.11
N GLU A 204 18.02 -11.07 3.91
CA GLU A 204 16.77 -11.80 3.71
C GLU A 204 15.58 -10.85 3.63
N THR A 205 14.57 -11.29 2.88
CA THR A 205 13.26 -10.63 2.82
C THR A 205 12.39 -11.22 3.91
N ALA A 206 11.63 -10.37 4.63
CA ALA A 206 10.69 -10.84 5.64
C ALA A 206 9.75 -11.92 5.07
N PRO A 207 9.51 -13.06 5.77
CA PRO A 207 8.78 -14.19 5.20
C PRO A 207 7.40 -13.83 4.63
N ALA A 208 6.65 -12.98 5.33
CA ALA A 208 5.35 -12.52 4.86
C ALA A 208 5.43 -11.71 3.54
N ILE A 209 6.55 -11.04 3.28
CA ILE A 209 6.80 -10.35 2.00
C ILE A 209 7.26 -11.33 0.93
N GLN A 210 8.07 -12.33 1.32
CA GLN A 210 8.50 -13.39 0.43
C GLN A 210 7.29 -14.16 -0.12
N ASP A 211 6.29 -14.46 0.71
CA ASP A 211 5.02 -15.08 0.29
C ASP A 211 4.37 -14.33 -0.89
N LEU A 212 4.30 -13.00 -0.81
CA LEU A 212 3.70 -12.18 -1.86
C LEU A 212 4.56 -12.17 -3.14
N ILE A 213 5.87 -12.15 -3.00
CA ILE A 213 6.83 -12.22 -4.12
C ILE A 213 6.72 -13.57 -4.83
N ASP A 214 6.62 -14.67 -4.08
CA ASP A 214 6.49 -16.02 -4.61
C ASP A 214 5.17 -16.21 -5.37
N LEU A 215 4.11 -15.55 -4.90
CA LEU A 215 2.83 -15.43 -5.60
C LEU A 215 2.85 -14.51 -6.83
N GLY A 216 3.96 -13.83 -7.11
CA GLY A 216 4.18 -13.00 -8.31
C GLY A 216 4.06 -11.49 -8.12
N ALA A 217 3.87 -11.00 -6.89
CA ALA A 217 3.80 -9.56 -6.63
C ALA A 217 5.17 -8.88 -6.87
N ILE A 218 5.14 -7.63 -7.33
CA ILE A 218 6.32 -6.89 -7.75
C ILE A 218 6.56 -5.74 -6.79
N VAL A 219 7.63 -5.81 -6.00
CA VAL A 219 8.02 -4.71 -5.11
C VAL A 219 8.63 -3.57 -5.94
N VAL A 220 8.04 -2.37 -5.84
CA VAL A 220 8.47 -1.18 -6.59
C VAL A 220 9.15 -0.11 -5.72
N GLY A 221 9.04 -0.21 -4.40
CA GLY A 221 9.69 0.72 -3.48
C GLY A 221 9.37 0.48 -2.01
N LYS A 222 10.14 1.14 -1.14
CA LYS A 222 9.89 1.20 0.30
C LYS A 222 9.14 2.49 0.65
N THR A 223 7.97 2.39 1.27
CA THR A 223 7.16 3.55 1.70
C THR A 223 7.60 4.07 3.07
N LYS A 224 7.53 5.38 3.26
CA LYS A 224 7.84 6.01 4.55
C LYS A 224 6.89 5.55 5.64
N THR A 225 7.43 5.46 6.84
CA THR A 225 6.68 5.29 8.10
C THR A 225 6.94 6.50 8.97
N SER A 226 6.03 6.87 9.87
CA SER A 226 6.48 7.69 11.01
C SER A 226 7.54 6.92 11.79
N GLN A 227 8.46 7.65 12.42
CA GLN A 227 9.67 7.06 12.96
C GLN A 227 9.33 5.98 14.01
N PHE A 228 9.96 4.81 13.84
CA PHE A 228 9.72 3.62 14.66
C PHE A 228 8.25 3.16 14.72
N ALA A 229 7.47 3.43 13.67
CA ALA A 229 6.05 3.13 13.56
C ALA A 229 5.16 3.79 14.64
N ASP A 230 5.66 4.85 15.27
CA ASP A 230 5.00 5.55 16.36
C ASP A 230 4.10 6.71 15.88
N VAL A 231 3.41 7.39 16.80
CA VAL A 231 2.70 8.64 16.56
C VAL A 231 3.73 9.75 16.34
N GLU A 232 3.60 10.47 15.22
CA GLU A 232 4.38 11.68 14.94
C GLU A 232 3.47 12.72 14.30
N GLU A 233 3.41 13.91 14.90
CA GLU A 233 2.62 15.03 14.39
C GLU A 233 3.37 15.72 13.23
N PRO A 234 2.81 15.79 12.02
CA PRO A 234 3.39 16.55 10.92
C PRO A 234 3.20 18.06 11.14
N THR A 235 4.17 18.94 10.92
CA THR A 235 5.60 18.75 10.61
C THR A 235 6.49 18.88 11.85
N VAL A 236 5.94 18.67 13.04
CA VAL A 236 6.62 18.89 14.32
C VAL A 236 7.60 17.76 14.63
N ASP A 237 7.13 16.52 14.54
CA ASP A 237 7.90 15.34 14.97
C ASP A 237 8.67 14.69 13.81
N TRP A 238 8.25 14.93 12.56
CA TRP A 238 8.88 14.43 11.33
C TRP A 238 10.20 15.17 11.02
N VAL A 239 11.21 14.96 11.87
CA VAL A 239 12.50 15.66 11.82
C VAL A 239 13.52 14.98 10.89
N ASP A 240 13.54 13.65 10.84
CA ASP A 240 14.53 12.90 10.04
C ASP A 240 14.13 12.79 8.56
N THR A 241 12.83 12.70 8.28
CA THR A 241 12.27 12.70 6.92
C THR A 241 11.03 13.57 6.89
N HIS A 242 10.70 14.15 5.73
CA HIS A 242 9.45 14.87 5.60
C HIS A 242 8.25 13.92 5.54
N CYS A 243 7.16 14.28 6.24
CA CYS A 243 5.91 13.55 6.21
C CYS A 243 5.36 13.46 4.78
N PRO A 244 4.82 12.31 4.34
CA PRO A 244 4.15 12.21 3.05
C PRO A 244 2.98 13.21 2.92
N PHE A 245 2.80 13.74 1.72
CA PHE A 245 1.62 14.56 1.42
C PHE A 245 0.40 13.66 1.17
N ASN A 246 -0.68 13.93 1.89
CA ASN A 246 -1.97 13.29 1.60
C ASN A 246 -2.52 13.92 0.31
N PRO A 247 -2.76 13.15 -0.77
CA PRO A 247 -3.20 13.72 -2.03
C PRO A 247 -4.64 14.27 -2.00
N ARG A 248 -5.38 14.11 -0.89
CA ARG A 248 -6.79 14.51 -0.73
C ARG A 248 -6.95 15.99 -0.40
N GLY A 249 -8.12 16.54 -0.74
CA GLY A 249 -8.46 17.94 -0.48
C GLY A 249 -7.45 18.90 -1.10
N ASP A 250 -6.94 19.81 -0.28
CA ASP A 250 -5.92 20.80 -0.65
C ASP A 250 -4.49 20.23 -0.76
N GLY A 251 -4.27 18.93 -0.47
CA GLY A 251 -2.95 18.30 -0.50
C GLY A 251 -2.16 18.40 0.80
N TYR A 252 -2.72 19.03 1.85
CA TYR A 252 -2.06 19.28 3.13
C TYR A 252 -2.82 18.69 4.33
N LEU A 253 -3.84 17.88 4.08
CA LEU A 253 -4.43 17.04 5.12
C LEU A 253 -3.36 16.10 5.68
N SER A 254 -3.42 15.82 6.99
CA SER A 254 -2.53 14.82 7.57
C SER A 254 -2.78 13.45 6.89
N PRO A 255 -1.73 12.72 6.46
CA PRO A 255 -1.86 11.34 6.00
C PRO A 255 -2.05 10.35 7.17
N ASN A 256 -2.07 10.86 8.41
CA ASN A 256 -2.03 10.11 9.66
C ASN A 256 -0.80 9.17 9.73
N TYR A 257 -0.70 8.33 10.75
CA TYR A 257 0.47 7.50 11.04
C TYR A 257 0.06 6.05 11.35
N SER A 258 0.98 5.08 11.35
CA SER A 258 2.37 5.20 10.92
C SER A 258 2.59 4.72 9.49
N SER A 259 1.62 4.06 8.85
CA SER A 259 1.71 3.66 7.44
C SER A 259 1.35 4.81 6.48
N SER A 260 1.81 6.02 6.79
CA SER A 260 1.51 7.28 6.09
C SER A 260 1.84 7.20 4.61
N GLY A 261 3.05 6.74 4.29
CA GLY A 261 3.51 6.63 2.90
C GLY A 261 2.70 5.60 2.11
N SER A 262 2.33 4.48 2.75
CA SER A 262 1.55 3.43 2.10
C SER A 262 0.18 3.92 1.64
N ALA A 263 -0.58 4.57 2.51
CA ALA A 263 -1.91 5.07 2.17
C ALA A 263 -1.86 6.26 1.19
N ALA A 264 -0.94 7.21 1.39
CA ALA A 264 -0.75 8.35 0.50
C ALA A 264 -0.36 7.90 -0.92
N ALA A 265 0.59 6.95 -1.04
CA ALA A 265 1.02 6.41 -2.33
C ALA A 265 -0.13 5.72 -3.08
N VAL A 266 -0.93 4.90 -2.39
CA VAL A 266 -2.08 4.23 -2.98
C VAL A 266 -3.16 5.23 -3.39
N ALA A 267 -3.38 6.31 -2.64
CA ALA A 267 -4.33 7.36 -3.01
C ALA A 267 -3.84 8.22 -4.19
N ALA A 268 -2.53 8.35 -4.41
CA ALA A 268 -1.96 9.25 -5.42
C ALA A 268 -1.58 8.57 -6.74
N TYR A 269 -1.09 7.33 -6.70
CA TYR A 269 -0.38 6.75 -7.85
C TYR A 269 -1.17 5.67 -8.57
N SER A 270 -1.67 6.02 -9.76
CA SER A 270 -2.43 5.07 -10.61
C SER A 270 -1.69 3.78 -10.94
N TRP A 271 -0.36 3.81 -10.94
CA TRP A 271 0.50 2.69 -11.28
C TRP A 271 0.72 1.71 -10.12
N LEU A 272 0.44 2.11 -8.87
CA LEU A 272 0.51 1.26 -7.68
C LEU A 272 -0.84 0.58 -7.44
N ASP A 273 -0.80 -0.71 -7.07
CA ASP A 273 -1.99 -1.53 -6.82
C ASP A 273 -2.28 -1.64 -5.32
N ILE A 274 -1.25 -2.02 -4.56
CA ILE A 274 -1.32 -2.20 -3.11
C ILE A 274 -0.09 -1.61 -2.43
N ALA A 275 -0.24 -1.25 -1.17
CA ALA A 275 0.88 -0.99 -0.28
C ALA A 275 0.67 -1.71 1.05
N LEU A 276 1.74 -2.29 1.58
CA LEU A 276 1.71 -2.93 2.90
C LEU A 276 1.93 -1.91 4.00
N GLY A 277 1.40 -2.23 5.16
CA GLY A 277 1.64 -1.51 6.39
C GLY A 277 1.72 -2.46 7.57
N THR A 278 2.00 -1.89 8.71
CA THR A 278 1.82 -2.54 10.00
C THR A 278 0.79 -1.77 10.80
N ASP A 279 0.06 -2.46 11.66
CA ASP A 279 -0.93 -1.87 12.54
C ASP A 279 -0.65 -2.33 13.98
N THR A 280 -0.41 -1.37 14.88
CA THR A 280 -0.31 -1.62 16.33
C THR A 280 -1.56 -1.12 17.03
N GLY A 281 -1.93 0.15 16.82
CA GLY A 281 -3.10 0.79 17.42
C GLY A 281 -4.08 1.44 16.44
N GLY A 282 -3.86 1.28 15.13
CA GLY A 282 -4.55 2.02 14.08
C GLY A 282 -3.71 2.28 12.82
N SER A 283 -2.44 1.88 12.80
CA SER A 283 -1.48 2.36 11.81
C SER A 283 -1.69 1.93 10.36
N ILE A 284 -2.66 1.07 10.05
CA ILE A 284 -3.20 0.88 8.70
C ILE A 284 -4.52 1.62 8.55
N ARG A 285 -5.37 1.53 9.57
CA ARG A 285 -6.76 2.00 9.53
C ARG A 285 -6.87 3.52 9.51
N ASP A 286 -6.05 4.22 10.29
CA ASP A 286 -6.07 5.68 10.38
C ASP A 286 -5.59 6.30 9.06
N PRO A 287 -4.42 5.87 8.50
CA PRO A 287 -3.99 6.34 7.18
C PRO A 287 -4.97 5.97 6.06
N ALA A 288 -5.56 4.77 6.09
CA ALA A 288 -6.55 4.36 5.11
C ALA A 288 -7.81 5.24 5.15
N GLY A 289 -8.30 5.55 6.36
CA GLY A 289 -9.46 6.41 6.58
C GLY A 289 -9.25 7.82 6.04
N VAL A 290 -8.15 8.48 6.41
CA VAL A 290 -7.89 9.88 6.00
C VAL A 290 -7.44 10.01 4.54
N CYS A 291 -6.80 8.98 3.97
CA CYS A 291 -6.48 8.93 2.54
C CYS A 291 -7.66 8.42 1.71
N GLY A 292 -8.77 8.01 2.34
CA GLY A 292 -9.96 7.50 1.66
C GLY A 292 -9.65 6.32 0.74
N VAL A 293 -8.94 5.32 1.26
CA VAL A 293 -8.63 4.06 0.58
C VAL A 293 -9.10 2.87 1.42
N PHE A 294 -9.27 1.71 0.80
CA PHE A 294 -9.59 0.49 1.54
C PHE A 294 -8.35 0.00 2.28
N GLY A 295 -8.55 -0.60 3.45
CA GLY A 295 -7.47 -1.19 4.24
C GLY A 295 -7.93 -2.40 5.03
N ILE A 296 -7.02 -3.32 5.33
CA ILE A 296 -7.24 -4.45 6.24
C ILE A 296 -6.11 -4.47 7.27
N ARG A 297 -6.47 -4.48 8.56
CA ARG A 297 -5.63 -4.96 9.65
C ARG A 297 -5.91 -6.45 9.83
N CYS A 298 -4.89 -7.31 9.76
CA CYS A 298 -5.09 -8.74 9.95
C CYS A 298 -5.07 -9.11 11.44
N THR A 299 -5.64 -10.27 11.79
CA THR A 299 -5.52 -10.90 13.11
C THR A 299 -4.04 -11.06 13.47
N PRO A 300 -3.58 -10.61 14.65
CA PRO A 300 -2.21 -10.85 15.10
C PRO A 300 -1.86 -12.34 15.04
N GLY A 301 -0.70 -12.65 14.46
CA GLY A 301 -0.24 -14.02 14.25
C GLY A 301 -0.89 -14.77 13.08
N SER A 302 -1.70 -14.11 12.24
CA SER A 302 -2.15 -14.69 10.95
C SER A 302 -1.05 -14.68 9.87
N LEU A 303 -0.08 -13.79 10.01
CA LEU A 303 1.07 -13.61 9.14
C LEU A 303 2.34 -13.55 9.99
N SER A 304 3.48 -13.99 9.44
CA SER A 304 4.75 -13.92 10.16
C SER A 304 5.16 -12.46 10.39
N MET A 305 5.63 -12.17 11.61
CA MET A 305 6.19 -10.87 12.00
C MET A 305 7.73 -10.90 12.00
N ASP A 306 8.36 -11.98 11.52
CA ASP A 306 9.81 -12.05 11.37
C ASP A 306 10.30 -11.08 10.29
N GLY A 307 11.38 -10.35 10.58
CA GLY A 307 11.87 -9.28 9.71
C GLY A 307 11.03 -7.99 9.74
N ILE A 308 10.09 -7.86 10.68
CA ILE A 308 9.35 -6.62 10.93
C ILE A 308 9.91 -5.98 12.21
N PHE A 309 10.29 -4.70 12.15
CA PHE A 309 10.72 -3.97 13.34
C PHE A 309 9.50 -3.68 14.23
N PRO A 310 9.51 -4.11 15.50
CA PRO A 310 8.33 -4.05 16.36
C PRO A 310 8.14 -2.69 17.04
N LEU A 311 6.88 -2.34 17.24
CA LEU A 311 6.45 -1.27 18.15
C LEU A 311 5.97 -1.88 19.48
N VAL A 312 4.92 -2.71 19.42
CA VAL A 312 4.40 -3.49 20.58
C VAL A 312 4.13 -4.91 20.10
N ARG A 313 4.98 -5.86 20.49
CA ARG A 313 5.01 -7.21 19.88
C ARG A 313 3.68 -7.96 20.00
N GLY A 314 2.98 -7.78 21.12
CA GLY A 314 1.69 -8.44 21.35
C GLY A 314 0.52 -7.85 20.56
N MET A 315 0.68 -6.69 19.93
CA MET A 315 -0.38 -5.97 19.21
C MET A 315 -0.07 -5.78 17.73
N ASP A 316 1.21 -5.83 17.36
CA ASP A 316 1.67 -5.64 16.00
C ASP A 316 1.13 -6.74 15.07
N THR A 317 0.62 -6.31 13.92
CA THR A 317 0.19 -7.18 12.85
C THR A 317 0.44 -6.51 11.50
N LEU A 318 0.40 -7.32 10.45
CA LEU A 318 0.50 -6.86 9.07
C LEU A 318 -0.89 -6.57 8.49
N GLY A 319 -0.86 -5.86 7.38
CA GLY A 319 -2.02 -5.67 6.54
C GLY A 319 -1.69 -4.82 5.33
N LEU A 320 -2.71 -4.44 4.59
CA LEU A 320 -2.53 -3.78 3.30
C LEU A 320 -3.59 -2.71 3.06
N VAL A 321 -3.27 -1.77 2.17
CA VAL A 321 -4.18 -0.78 1.63
C VAL A 321 -4.24 -0.86 0.11
N ALA A 322 -5.43 -0.61 -0.45
CA ALA A 322 -5.67 -0.59 -1.89
C ALA A 322 -6.79 0.40 -2.26
N ARG A 323 -6.87 0.79 -3.54
CA ARG A 323 -7.97 1.63 -4.04
C ARG A 323 -9.26 0.87 -4.34
N ASP A 324 -9.21 -0.46 -4.35
CA ASP A 324 -10.33 -1.30 -4.76
C ASP A 324 -10.49 -2.46 -3.76
N VAL A 325 -11.71 -2.63 -3.25
CA VAL A 325 -12.03 -3.65 -2.25
C VAL A 325 -11.80 -5.08 -2.77
N MET A 326 -12.00 -5.32 -4.06
CA MET A 326 -11.74 -6.62 -4.69
C MET A 326 -10.25 -6.94 -4.66
N VAL A 327 -9.40 -5.94 -4.84
CA VAL A 327 -7.94 -6.10 -4.78
C VAL A 327 -7.49 -6.43 -3.36
N VAL A 328 -8.12 -5.80 -2.36
CA VAL A 328 -7.87 -6.16 -0.95
C VAL A 328 -8.19 -7.62 -0.71
N ASN A 329 -9.39 -8.07 -1.12
CA ASN A 329 -9.83 -9.44 -0.90
C ASN A 329 -9.00 -10.47 -1.68
N ASP A 330 -8.75 -10.23 -2.98
CA ASP A 330 -7.99 -11.14 -3.84
C ASP A 330 -6.55 -11.32 -3.32
N VAL A 331 -5.88 -10.23 -2.92
CA VAL A 331 -4.51 -10.29 -2.40
C VAL A 331 -4.46 -10.96 -1.04
N LEU A 332 -5.34 -10.57 -0.09
CA LEU A 332 -5.37 -11.18 1.24
C LEU A 332 -5.69 -12.68 1.16
N SER A 333 -6.63 -13.06 0.29
CA SER A 333 -6.97 -14.46 0.02
C SER A 333 -5.79 -15.26 -0.47
N ALA A 334 -5.03 -14.74 -1.43
CA ALA A 334 -3.83 -15.42 -1.93
C ALA A 334 -2.74 -15.48 -0.85
N TRP A 335 -2.53 -14.38 -0.12
CA TRP A 335 -1.49 -14.25 0.90
C TRP A 335 -1.68 -15.23 2.06
N LEU A 336 -2.88 -15.24 2.65
CA LEU A 336 -3.19 -16.15 3.74
C LEU A 336 -3.12 -17.61 3.27
N LYS A 337 -3.69 -17.96 2.11
CA LYS A 337 -3.60 -19.35 1.59
C LYS A 337 -2.18 -19.85 1.33
N HIS A 338 -1.22 -18.95 1.11
CA HIS A 338 0.17 -19.30 0.85
C HIS A 338 1.02 -19.37 2.12
N CYS A 339 0.75 -18.51 3.12
CA CYS A 339 1.58 -18.43 4.32
C CYS A 339 1.50 -19.71 5.16
N SER A 340 2.60 -20.04 5.85
CA SER A 340 2.73 -21.30 6.62
C SER A 340 2.23 -21.18 8.08
N VAL A 341 1.44 -20.16 8.42
CA VAL A 341 1.14 -19.81 9.82
C VAL A 341 -0.18 -20.44 10.30
N VAL A 342 -0.17 -20.91 11.57
CA VAL A 342 -1.15 -21.86 12.15
C VAL A 342 -2.51 -21.23 12.53
N LEU A 343 -2.61 -19.91 12.72
CA LEU A 343 -3.82 -19.28 13.28
C LEU A 343 -4.99 -19.11 12.28
N GLN A 344 -4.92 -19.76 11.11
CA GLN A 344 -6.06 -19.76 10.19
C GLN A 344 -7.16 -20.69 10.71
N ARG A 345 -8.39 -20.16 10.80
CA ARG A 345 -9.56 -21.02 10.97
C ARG A 345 -9.64 -21.96 9.76
N SER A 346 -10.02 -23.21 10.03
CA SER A 346 -10.07 -24.28 9.04
C SER A 346 -10.88 -23.87 7.78
N PRO A 347 -10.43 -24.20 6.56
CA PRO A 347 -11.12 -23.88 5.30
C PRO A 347 -12.50 -24.53 5.12
N ALA A 348 -12.98 -25.29 6.11
CA ALA A 348 -14.31 -25.91 6.13
C ALA A 348 -15.44 -24.96 6.57
N GLN A 349 -15.16 -23.68 6.85
CA GLN A 349 -16.17 -22.69 7.24
C GLN A 349 -16.81 -22.00 6.02
N PRO A 350 -18.09 -21.58 6.13
CA PRO A 350 -18.84 -21.03 4.99
C PRO A 350 -18.20 -19.76 4.41
N GLU A 351 -18.28 -19.58 3.09
CA GLU A 351 -17.70 -18.41 2.36
C GLU A 351 -18.17 -17.05 2.88
N VAL A 352 -19.33 -16.99 3.56
CA VAL A 352 -19.84 -15.80 4.27
C VAL A 352 -20.64 -16.25 5.48
N TYR A 353 -20.21 -15.89 6.68
CA TYR A 353 -21.06 -16.01 7.87
C TYR A 353 -22.10 -14.90 7.87
N LYS A 354 -23.38 -15.24 8.06
CA LYS A 354 -24.42 -14.23 8.34
C LYS A 354 -24.31 -13.85 9.81
N PRO A 355 -23.80 -12.66 10.18
CA PRO A 355 -23.71 -12.26 11.57
C PRO A 355 -25.11 -12.27 12.19
N THR A 356 -25.20 -12.79 13.42
CA THR A 356 -26.46 -12.80 14.18
C THR A 356 -26.78 -11.43 14.77
N ARG A 357 -25.78 -10.54 14.85
CA ARG A 357 -25.90 -9.18 15.39
C ARG A 357 -24.90 -8.27 14.68
N VAL A 358 -25.32 -7.04 14.37
CA VAL A 358 -24.43 -5.93 14.00
C VAL A 358 -24.26 -5.07 15.25
N ILE A 359 -23.07 -5.03 15.84
CA ILE A 359 -22.81 -4.21 17.03
C ILE A 359 -22.40 -2.80 16.59
N TYR A 360 -23.05 -1.81 17.16
CA TYR A 360 -22.88 -0.41 16.86
C TYR A 360 -22.44 0.34 18.11
N PHE A 361 -21.19 0.77 18.15
CA PHE A 361 -20.65 1.46 19.33
C PHE A 361 -21.03 2.95 19.33
N THR A 362 -21.82 3.39 20.30
CA THR A 362 -22.33 4.76 20.35
C THR A 362 -21.27 5.81 20.71
N ASP A 363 -20.16 5.37 21.28
CA ASP A 363 -19.05 6.25 21.70
C ASP A 363 -18.03 6.51 20.57
N TYR A 364 -18.21 5.87 19.41
CA TYR A 364 -17.26 5.87 18.29
C TYR A 364 -17.84 6.50 17.02
N LEU A 365 -18.69 7.52 17.19
CA LEU A 365 -19.48 8.10 16.10
C LEU A 365 -18.96 9.46 15.68
N TYR A 366 -19.10 9.76 14.38
CA TYR A 366 -18.90 11.13 13.90
C TYR A 366 -19.82 12.11 14.66
N GLU A 367 -19.38 13.36 14.75
CA GLU A 367 -20.12 14.44 15.40
C GLU A 367 -21.57 14.50 14.92
N ASP A 368 -22.52 14.60 15.85
CA ASP A 368 -23.94 14.63 15.54
C ASP A 368 -24.28 15.79 14.60
N GLY A 369 -25.12 15.51 13.59
CA GLY A 369 -25.50 16.49 12.57
C GLY A 369 -24.46 16.76 11.47
N SER A 370 -23.23 16.24 11.60
CA SER A 370 -22.19 16.40 10.57
C SER A 370 -22.53 15.66 9.27
N GLU A 371 -21.93 16.09 8.15
CA GLU A 371 -22.00 15.36 6.87
C GLU A 371 -21.47 13.93 7.00
N ALA A 372 -20.37 13.75 7.74
CA ALA A 372 -19.76 12.43 7.95
C ALA A 372 -20.70 11.51 8.73
N ARG A 373 -21.42 12.06 9.72
CA ARG A 373 -22.40 11.28 10.49
C ARG A 373 -23.56 10.80 9.62
N ARG A 374 -24.07 11.64 8.72
CA ARG A 374 -25.13 11.23 7.78
C ARG A 374 -24.67 10.12 6.83
N LEU A 375 -23.44 10.21 6.30
CA LEU A 375 -22.85 9.14 5.50
C LEU A 375 -22.72 7.85 6.31
N PHE A 376 -22.24 7.95 7.55
CA PHE A 376 -22.06 6.82 8.46
C PHE A 376 -23.39 6.11 8.75
N ASP A 377 -24.43 6.86 9.12
CA ASP A 377 -25.75 6.34 9.46
C ASP A 377 -26.43 5.69 8.24
N ASP A 378 -26.26 6.25 7.03
CA ASP A 378 -26.72 5.65 5.77
C ASP A 378 -26.05 4.29 5.52
N VAL A 379 -24.73 4.21 5.63
CA VAL A 379 -24.01 2.95 5.43
C VAL A 379 -24.36 1.91 6.49
N VAL A 380 -24.59 2.31 7.74
CA VAL A 380 -25.05 1.38 8.79
C VAL A 380 -26.44 0.83 8.47
N SER A 381 -27.34 1.68 7.97
CA SER A 381 -28.69 1.23 7.55
C SER A 381 -28.62 0.27 6.36
N ARG A 382 -27.67 0.47 5.44
CA ARG A 382 -27.38 -0.49 4.37
C ARG A 382 -26.79 -1.79 4.90
N LEU A 383 -25.96 -1.77 5.95
CA LEU A 383 -25.45 -2.99 6.60
C LEU A 383 -26.59 -3.81 7.22
N GLU A 384 -27.53 -3.16 7.90
CA GLU A 384 -28.72 -3.80 8.45
C GLU A 384 -29.55 -4.47 7.34
N SER A 385 -29.76 -3.77 6.22
CA SER A 385 -30.45 -4.32 5.05
C SER A 385 -29.69 -5.50 4.42
N PHE A 386 -28.36 -5.38 4.26
CA PHE A 386 -27.51 -6.42 3.69
C PHE A 386 -27.54 -7.71 4.51
N PHE A 387 -27.49 -7.59 5.84
CA PHE A 387 -27.54 -8.74 6.72
C PHE A 387 -28.96 -9.17 7.09
N GLY A 388 -29.98 -8.34 6.86
CA GLY A 388 -31.33 -8.59 7.36
C GLY A 388 -31.37 -8.76 8.87
N THR A 389 -30.62 -7.94 9.61
CA THR A 389 -30.62 -7.90 11.08
C THR A 389 -30.47 -6.45 11.53
N ASP A 390 -31.21 -6.07 12.57
CA ASP A 390 -31.11 -4.75 13.17
C ASP A 390 -29.82 -4.60 13.97
N ARG A 391 -29.32 -3.37 14.06
CA ARG A 391 -28.15 -3.04 14.88
C ARG A 391 -28.46 -3.19 16.36
N THR A 392 -27.51 -3.71 17.11
CA THR A 392 -27.47 -3.60 18.57
C THR A 392 -26.56 -2.43 18.93
N THR A 393 -27.10 -1.41 19.56
CA THR A 393 -26.29 -0.31 20.12
C THR A 393 -25.57 -0.75 21.39
N LEU A 394 -24.30 -0.41 21.51
CA LEU A 394 -23.50 -0.64 22.71
C LEU A 394 -22.77 0.64 23.11
N ASN A 395 -22.82 1.00 24.39
CA ASN A 395 -22.03 2.09 24.95
C ASN A 395 -20.95 1.47 25.83
N LEU A 396 -19.69 1.52 25.40
CA LEU A 396 -18.59 0.85 26.11
C LEU A 396 -18.31 1.49 27.46
N GLU A 397 -18.49 2.80 27.58
CA GLU A 397 -18.31 3.49 28.87
C GLU A 397 -19.33 2.99 29.89
N LYS A 398 -20.59 2.88 29.48
CA LYS A 398 -21.67 2.35 30.32
C LYS A 398 -21.46 0.87 30.67
N GLU A 399 -21.02 0.05 29.71
CA GLU A 399 -20.68 -1.37 30.00
C GLU A 399 -19.51 -1.47 30.99
N TRP A 400 -18.50 -0.62 30.83
CA TRP A 400 -17.35 -0.55 31.74
C TRP A 400 -17.78 -0.19 33.16
N GLU A 401 -18.61 0.83 33.34
CA GLU A 401 -19.19 1.21 34.62
C GLU A 401 -19.96 0.06 35.29
N ASN A 402 -20.77 -0.67 34.52
CA ASN A 402 -21.60 -1.76 35.02
C ASN A 402 -20.80 -3.02 35.42
N SER A 403 -19.67 -3.29 34.77
CA SER A 403 -18.84 -4.48 35.00
C SER A 403 -18.00 -4.45 36.29
N ASN A 404 -18.05 -3.35 37.03
CA ASN A 404 -17.40 -3.14 38.34
C ASN A 404 -15.89 -3.48 38.40
N PRO A 405 -15.03 -2.90 37.54
CA PRO A 405 -13.59 -2.99 37.72
C PRO A 405 -13.19 -2.19 38.97
N SER A 406 -12.58 -2.86 39.95
CA SER A 406 -12.20 -2.35 41.26
C SER A 406 -11.64 -0.90 41.27
N GLY A 407 -12.50 0.07 41.61
CA GLY A 407 -12.19 1.15 42.56
C GLY A 407 -11.09 2.17 42.21
N LYS A 408 -10.96 2.63 40.96
CA LYS A 408 -10.11 3.82 40.66
C LYS A 408 -10.83 5.00 39.99
N GLY A 409 -12.15 4.95 39.83
CA GLY A 409 -12.96 6.08 39.35
C GLY A 409 -12.50 6.69 38.02
N LYS A 410 -11.85 5.91 37.15
CA LYS A 410 -11.43 6.35 35.82
C LYS A 410 -12.46 5.87 34.81
N LEU A 411 -12.88 6.78 33.92
CA LEU A 411 -13.62 6.44 32.71
C LEU A 411 -12.85 5.34 31.93
N PHE A 412 -13.54 4.50 31.16
CA PHE A 412 -12.95 3.46 30.30
C PHE A 412 -11.81 4.04 29.47
N LEU A 413 -12.04 5.23 28.89
CA LEU A 413 -11.05 5.98 28.15
C LEU A 413 -9.83 6.37 28.99
N ASP A 414 -10.05 6.89 30.18
CA ASP A 414 -8.99 7.30 31.10
C ASP A 414 -8.20 6.09 31.63
N TYR A 415 -8.84 4.93 31.75
CA TYR A 415 -8.16 3.68 32.07
C TYR A 415 -7.25 3.23 30.92
N LEU A 416 -7.77 3.19 29.69
CA LEU A 416 -6.97 2.78 28.52
C LEU A 416 -5.82 3.76 28.21
N ILE A 417 -6.09 5.08 28.22
CA ILE A 417 -5.12 6.13 27.87
C ILE A 417 -4.14 6.39 29.01
N LYS A 418 -4.65 6.84 30.16
CA LYS A 418 -3.81 7.38 31.25
C LYS A 418 -3.24 6.29 32.15
N ALA A 419 -3.85 5.10 32.18
CA ALA A 419 -3.44 4.06 33.11
C ALA A 419 -2.64 2.91 32.49
N ASN A 420 -2.66 2.61 31.18
CA ASN A 420 -2.01 1.37 30.69
C ASN A 420 -1.37 1.34 29.29
N ILE A 421 -1.92 1.94 28.23
CA ILE A 421 -1.44 1.52 26.88
C ILE A 421 -0.29 2.36 26.35
N ILE A 422 -0.38 3.69 26.38
CA ILE A 422 0.65 4.52 25.77
C ILE A 422 1.87 4.64 26.69
N LEU A 423 1.62 4.95 27.97
CA LEU A 423 2.69 5.16 28.96
C LEU A 423 3.25 3.85 29.54
N ASN A 424 2.44 2.80 29.70
CA ASN A 424 2.89 1.57 30.37
C ASN A 424 3.14 0.37 29.43
N ILE A 425 2.69 0.42 28.17
CA ILE A 425 2.96 -0.64 27.18
C ILE A 425 3.79 -0.08 26.03
N LYS A 426 3.23 0.82 25.23
CA LYS A 426 3.84 1.32 23.98
C LYS A 426 5.19 1.99 24.21
N GLY A 427 5.28 2.95 25.12
CA GLY A 427 6.53 3.65 25.45
C GLY A 427 7.62 2.69 25.97
N PRO A 428 7.35 1.90 27.02
CA PRO A 428 8.32 0.95 27.56
C PRO A 428 8.74 -0.13 26.55
N GLU A 429 7.80 -0.73 25.81
CA GLU A 429 8.13 -1.72 24.77
C GLU A 429 8.96 -1.09 23.66
N LEU A 430 8.58 0.10 23.16
CA LEU A 430 9.34 0.78 22.13
C LEU A 430 10.76 1.10 22.61
N TRP A 431 10.89 1.61 23.85
CA TRP A 431 12.19 1.86 24.48
C TRP A 431 13.05 0.59 24.53
N GLN A 432 12.48 -0.54 24.92
CA GLN A 432 13.18 -1.83 24.94
C GLN A 432 13.54 -2.32 23.54
N ASN A 433 12.60 -2.29 22.59
CA ASN A 433 12.79 -2.71 21.21
C ASN A 433 13.87 -1.90 20.48
N THR A 434 14.07 -0.64 20.86
CA THR A 434 15.11 0.24 20.31
C THR A 434 16.40 0.29 21.15
N ALA A 435 16.50 -0.46 22.26
CA ALA A 435 17.65 -0.41 23.16
C ALA A 435 18.95 -0.84 22.48
N LYS A 436 18.91 -1.94 21.71
CA LYS A 436 20.07 -2.41 20.95
C LYS A 436 20.56 -1.35 19.95
N PHE A 437 19.63 -0.76 19.19
CA PHE A 437 19.94 0.32 18.24
C PHE A 437 20.65 1.49 18.92
N ARG A 438 20.10 2.00 20.02
CA ARG A 438 20.71 3.14 20.74
C ARG A 438 22.11 2.81 21.26
N HIS A 439 22.29 1.59 21.79
CA HIS A 439 23.59 1.12 22.27
C HIS A 439 24.61 1.02 21.13
N ASP A 440 24.26 0.30 20.06
CA ASP A 440 25.13 0.10 18.88
C ASP A 440 25.52 1.43 18.23
N TYR A 441 24.56 2.36 18.10
CA TYR A 441 24.82 3.69 17.54
C TYR A 441 25.82 4.48 18.38
N ASN A 442 25.63 4.50 19.70
CA ASN A 442 26.56 5.18 20.60
C ASN A 442 27.94 4.53 20.61
N ALA A 443 28.02 3.19 20.54
CA ALA A 443 29.28 2.47 20.44
C ALA A 443 30.04 2.79 19.15
N LYS A 444 29.34 2.92 18.01
CA LYS A 444 29.95 3.22 16.70
C LYS A 444 30.35 4.70 16.54
N PHE A 445 29.50 5.62 17.00
CA PHE A 445 29.64 7.05 16.69
C PHE A 445 29.98 7.94 17.89
N GLY A 446 30.07 7.38 19.11
CA GLY A 446 30.41 8.12 20.33
C GLY A 446 29.33 9.13 20.79
N ARG A 447 28.10 9.01 20.29
CA ARG A 447 26.96 9.89 20.64
C ARG A 447 25.63 9.14 20.53
N ALA A 448 24.60 9.62 21.24
CA ALA A 448 23.24 9.09 21.10
C ALA A 448 22.64 9.45 19.72
N PRO A 449 21.82 8.57 19.12
CA PRO A 449 21.07 8.90 17.91
C PRO A 449 19.91 9.85 18.22
N TYR A 450 19.44 10.56 17.19
CA TYR A 450 18.10 11.16 17.25
C TYR A 450 17.06 10.03 17.30
N VAL A 451 16.05 10.21 18.15
CA VAL A 451 14.88 9.36 18.25
C VAL A 451 13.66 10.24 18.48
N ASN A 452 12.49 9.78 18.04
CA ASN A 452 11.24 10.50 18.12
C ASN A 452 10.85 10.89 19.57
N PRO A 453 9.89 11.81 19.77
CA PRO A 453 9.52 12.32 21.10
C PRO A 453 9.16 11.24 22.12
N MET A 454 8.47 10.16 21.74
CA MET A 454 8.08 9.11 22.69
C MET A 454 9.28 8.43 23.34
N ILE A 455 10.31 8.09 22.55
CA ILE A 455 11.52 7.44 23.09
C ILE A 455 12.32 8.43 23.94
N ARG A 456 12.33 9.73 23.60
CA ARG A 456 13.03 10.78 24.36
C ARG A 456 12.37 11.09 25.70
N ASN A 457 11.05 11.10 25.75
CA ASN A 457 10.26 11.61 26.87
C ASN A 457 9.34 10.52 27.45
N VAL A 458 9.91 9.54 28.15
CA VAL A 458 9.14 8.50 28.88
C VAL A 458 8.14 9.10 29.90
N LEU A 459 8.20 10.41 30.19
CA LEU A 459 7.38 11.09 31.20
C LEU A 459 6.68 12.39 30.72
N ALA A 460 6.69 12.75 29.44
CA ALA A 460 5.89 13.88 29.00
C ALA A 460 4.39 13.50 29.02
N PRO A 461 3.49 14.36 29.55
CA PRO A 461 2.06 14.10 29.43
C PRO A 461 1.75 13.88 27.94
N ALA A 462 0.97 12.84 27.65
CA ALA A 462 0.41 12.61 26.33
C ALA A 462 -0.01 13.97 25.75
N PRO A 463 0.45 14.36 24.54
CA PRO A 463 0.01 15.61 23.93
C PRO A 463 -1.50 15.72 24.08
N SER A 464 -1.96 16.87 24.56
CA SER A 464 -3.37 17.22 24.72
C SER A 464 -4.04 17.14 23.35
N GLY A 465 -4.47 15.93 22.98
CA GLY A 465 -4.74 15.58 21.58
C GLY A 465 -4.68 14.07 21.29
N ILE A 466 -4.12 13.25 22.18
CA ILE A 466 -4.35 11.80 22.14
C ILE A 466 -5.79 11.51 22.59
N VAL A 467 -6.73 11.81 21.70
CA VAL A 467 -8.05 11.20 21.70
C VAL A 467 -7.81 9.70 21.52
N LEU A 468 -8.48 8.86 22.31
CA LEU A 468 -8.47 7.42 22.06
C LEU A 468 -8.78 7.22 20.58
N HIS A 469 -7.83 6.70 19.81
CA HIS A 469 -8.13 6.42 18.43
C HIS A 469 -9.22 5.35 18.44
N ARG A 470 -10.27 5.54 17.64
CA ARG A 470 -11.40 4.59 17.52
C ARG A 470 -10.99 3.15 17.20
N ASN A 471 -9.73 3.01 16.81
CA ASN A 471 -9.07 1.83 16.31
C ASN A 471 -8.30 1.06 17.41
N LEU A 472 -8.25 1.54 18.65
CA LEU A 472 -7.53 0.82 19.70
C LEU A 472 -8.24 -0.48 20.14
N LEU A 473 -9.57 -0.53 20.05
CA LEU A 473 -10.37 -1.67 20.52
C LEU A 473 -9.97 -2.98 19.83
N GLY A 474 -10.01 -3.03 18.50
CA GLY A 474 -9.65 -4.27 17.81
C GLY A 474 -8.15 -4.57 17.84
N SER A 475 -7.29 -3.57 18.07
CA SER A 475 -5.89 -3.82 18.40
C SER A 475 -5.72 -4.60 19.69
N LEU A 476 -6.42 -4.20 20.76
CA LEU A 476 -6.38 -4.86 22.06
C LEU A 476 -7.06 -6.23 22.05
N ALA A 477 -8.16 -6.35 21.28
CA ALA A 477 -8.91 -7.59 21.16
C ALA A 477 -8.26 -8.60 20.19
N GLY A 478 -7.20 -8.21 19.47
CA GLY A 478 -6.57 -9.04 18.45
C GLY A 478 -7.48 -9.30 17.23
N CYS A 479 -8.39 -8.38 16.94
CA CYS A 479 -9.39 -8.50 15.89
C CYS A 479 -8.86 -8.03 14.53
N PRO A 480 -9.28 -8.69 13.43
CA PRO A 480 -9.15 -8.14 12.09
C PRO A 480 -10.17 -7.02 11.87
N GLU A 481 -9.78 -6.04 11.06
CA GLU A 481 -10.59 -4.84 10.79
C GLU A 481 -10.42 -4.34 9.36
N VAL A 482 -11.55 -4.16 8.64
CA VAL A 482 -11.58 -3.66 7.26
C VAL A 482 -12.09 -2.23 7.22
N VAL A 483 -11.29 -1.31 6.67
CA VAL A 483 -11.67 0.07 6.39
C VAL A 483 -12.37 0.18 5.04
N ILE A 484 -13.53 0.83 5.03
CA ILE A 484 -14.37 1.07 3.87
C ILE A 484 -14.58 2.58 3.75
N PRO A 485 -14.02 3.24 2.71
CA PRO A 485 -14.38 4.62 2.37
C PRO A 485 -15.87 4.69 2.00
N ILE A 486 -16.61 5.62 2.60
CA ILE A 486 -18.07 5.74 2.42
C ILE A 486 -18.50 7.02 1.72
N GLY A 487 -17.59 7.98 1.55
CA GLY A 487 -17.87 9.23 0.87
C GLY A 487 -16.83 10.30 1.19
N GLN A 488 -17.22 11.56 1.02
CA GLN A 488 -16.42 12.72 1.42
C GLN A 488 -17.31 13.77 2.05
N THR A 489 -16.73 14.56 2.94
CA THR A 489 -17.36 15.76 3.52
C THR A 489 -16.63 17.00 3.07
N THR A 490 -17.32 18.14 3.11
CA THR A 490 -16.75 19.43 2.76
C THR A 490 -16.08 20.10 3.95
N TYR A 491 -15.04 20.90 3.68
CA TYR A 491 -14.48 21.84 4.63
C TYR A 491 -13.99 23.10 3.90
N ASP A 492 -14.02 24.23 4.60
CA ASP A 492 -13.44 25.47 4.11
C ASP A 492 -11.93 25.45 4.34
N SER A 493 -11.16 25.24 3.26
CA SER A 493 -9.70 25.19 3.33
C SER A 493 -9.12 26.60 3.41
N ARG A 494 -8.31 26.84 4.44
CA ARG A 494 -7.53 28.08 4.56
C ARG A 494 -6.30 28.13 3.64
N ILE A 495 -5.94 27.00 3.02
CA ILE A 495 -4.79 26.88 2.14
C ILE A 495 -5.20 27.17 0.71
N SER A 496 -6.29 26.56 0.26
CA SER A 496 -6.79 26.75 -1.10
C SER A 496 -7.82 27.89 -1.22
N GLU A 497 -8.23 28.47 -0.09
CA GLU A 497 -9.25 29.53 0.01
C GLU A 497 -10.60 29.16 -0.63
N ARG A 498 -10.90 27.86 -0.73
CA ARG A 498 -12.15 27.32 -1.28
C ARG A 498 -12.64 26.13 -0.46
N LYS A 499 -13.86 25.70 -0.76
CA LYS A 499 -14.37 24.41 -0.27
C LYS A 499 -13.59 23.26 -0.88
N GLU A 500 -13.07 22.41 -0.01
CA GLU A 500 -12.35 21.19 -0.32
C GLU A 500 -13.06 19.99 0.30
N TYR A 501 -12.59 18.79 -0.04
CA TYR A 501 -13.22 17.54 0.37
C TYR A 501 -12.26 16.67 1.19
N MET A 502 -12.72 16.18 2.34
CA MET A 502 -12.01 15.16 3.12
C MET A 502 -12.76 13.83 3.07
N PRO A 503 -12.07 12.68 2.98
CA PRO A 503 -12.74 11.38 3.01
C PRO A 503 -13.45 11.09 4.33
N ALA A 504 -14.55 10.33 4.25
CA ALA A 504 -15.17 9.66 5.37
C ALA A 504 -15.07 8.14 5.18
N ALA A 505 -14.90 7.40 6.26
CA ALA A 505 -14.76 5.94 6.24
C ALA A 505 -15.45 5.30 7.44
N ILE A 506 -15.81 4.02 7.29
CA ILE A 506 -16.17 3.14 8.40
C ILE A 506 -15.15 2.02 8.53
N THR A 507 -15.15 1.36 9.68
CA THR A 507 -14.41 0.12 9.88
C THR A 507 -15.37 -0.99 10.27
N LEU A 508 -15.26 -2.15 9.63
CA LEU A 508 -15.92 -3.38 10.06
C LEU A 508 -14.93 -4.18 10.91
N LEU A 509 -15.33 -4.56 12.12
CA LEU A 509 -14.53 -5.35 13.05
C LEU A 509 -15.08 -6.77 13.12
N GLY A 510 -14.21 -7.76 12.96
CA GLY A 510 -14.55 -9.18 13.07
C GLY A 510 -13.88 -9.85 14.28
N PRO A 511 -14.33 -11.05 14.70
CA PRO A 511 -13.60 -11.84 15.69
C PRO A 511 -12.22 -12.31 15.18
N PRO A 512 -11.26 -12.60 16.07
CA PRO A 512 -9.95 -13.11 15.67
C PRO A 512 -10.05 -14.36 14.76
N GLY A 513 -9.29 -14.34 13.67
CA GLY A 513 -9.17 -15.42 12.70
C GLY A 513 -10.26 -15.45 11.62
N CYS A 514 -11.05 -14.38 11.46
CA CYS A 514 -12.06 -14.26 10.39
C CYS A 514 -11.67 -13.29 9.26
N ASP A 515 -10.37 -13.10 9.05
CA ASP A 515 -9.79 -12.10 8.13
C ASP A 515 -10.38 -12.19 6.71
N LEU A 516 -10.43 -13.41 6.16
CA LEU A 516 -10.93 -13.66 4.80
C LEU A 516 -12.43 -13.48 4.70
N GLU A 517 -13.18 -13.95 5.71
CA GLU A 517 -14.62 -13.79 5.78
C GLU A 517 -15.00 -12.32 5.87
N LEU A 518 -14.28 -11.54 6.70
CA LEU A 518 -14.52 -10.12 6.87
C LEU A 518 -14.23 -9.33 5.58
N CYS A 519 -13.13 -9.64 4.87
CA CYS A 519 -12.84 -9.04 3.56
C CYS A 519 -13.87 -9.44 2.49
N THR A 520 -14.32 -10.69 2.49
CA THR A 520 -15.35 -11.18 1.55
C THR A 520 -16.71 -10.52 1.83
N ILE A 521 -17.06 -10.33 3.09
CA ILE A 521 -18.23 -9.56 3.53
C ILE A 521 -18.13 -8.12 3.02
N ALA A 522 -16.98 -7.47 3.21
CA ALA A 522 -16.78 -6.09 2.77
C ALA A 522 -16.90 -5.95 1.23
N GLU A 523 -16.31 -6.87 0.45
CA GLU A 523 -16.44 -6.89 -1.00
C GLU A 523 -17.92 -7.02 -1.43
N LYS A 524 -18.64 -8.02 -0.89
CA LYS A 524 -20.05 -8.26 -1.23
C LYS A 524 -20.97 -7.12 -0.78
N PHE A 525 -20.75 -6.59 0.42
CA PHE A 525 -21.49 -5.46 0.95
C PHE A 525 -21.33 -4.24 0.04
N VAL A 526 -20.09 -3.83 -0.23
CA VAL A 526 -19.80 -2.66 -1.07
C VAL A 526 -20.35 -2.85 -2.49
N GLY A 527 -20.18 -4.06 -3.06
CA GLY A 527 -20.63 -4.37 -4.42
C GLY A 527 -22.14 -4.46 -4.60
N THR A 528 -22.91 -4.77 -3.55
CA THR A 528 -24.38 -4.94 -3.64
C THR A 528 -25.17 -3.75 -3.11
N GLN A 529 -24.58 -2.95 -2.20
CA GLN A 529 -25.29 -1.85 -1.53
C GLN A 529 -25.06 -0.49 -2.18
N GLY A 530 -24.68 -0.45 -3.46
CA GLY A 530 -24.52 0.81 -4.21
C GLY A 530 -23.39 1.71 -3.70
N LEU A 531 -22.43 1.14 -2.96
CA LEU A 531 -21.19 1.82 -2.58
C LEU A 531 -20.16 1.66 -3.70
N ARG A 532 -19.15 2.53 -3.73
CA ARG A 532 -18.08 2.42 -4.72
C ARG A 532 -17.09 1.33 -4.33
N THR A 533 -16.96 0.31 -5.17
CA THR A 533 -15.93 -0.73 -5.01
C THR A 533 -14.51 -0.19 -5.21
N ARG A 534 -14.38 0.95 -5.90
CA ARG A 534 -13.10 1.61 -6.19
C ARG A 534 -13.16 3.11 -5.96
N VAL A 535 -12.15 3.64 -5.26
CA VAL A 535 -11.97 5.08 -5.03
C VAL A 535 -11.12 5.74 -6.12
N LYS A 536 -11.34 7.04 -6.32
CA LYS A 536 -10.57 7.88 -7.25
C LYS A 536 -9.18 8.22 -6.69
N LEU A 537 -8.31 8.66 -7.60
CA LEU A 537 -6.97 9.18 -7.31
C LEU A 537 -7.01 10.69 -7.05
N GLY A 538 -6.01 11.21 -6.33
CA GLY A 538 -5.79 12.66 -6.17
C GLY A 538 -6.75 13.31 -5.17
N CYS A 539 -7.06 14.60 -5.37
CA CYS A 539 -7.78 15.43 -4.39
C CYS A 539 -9.15 14.87 -3.97
N ASN A 540 -9.84 14.18 -4.87
CA ASN A 540 -11.17 13.62 -4.61
C ASN A 540 -11.14 12.09 -4.59
N ALA A 541 -11.68 11.50 -3.53
CA ALA A 541 -11.88 10.06 -3.42
C ALA A 541 -13.14 9.57 -4.17
N PHE A 542 -14.14 10.45 -4.35
CA PHE A 542 -15.46 10.15 -4.93
C PHE A 542 -15.83 11.10 -6.07
#